data_AF-A0A849END9-F1
#
_entry.id   AF-A0A849END9-F1
#
_cell.length_a   1.000
_cell.length_b   1.000
_cell.length_c   1.000
_cell.angle_alpha   90.00
_cell.angle_beta   90.00
_cell.angle_gamma   90.00
#
_symmetry.space_group_name_H-M   'P 1'
#
loop_
_entity.id
_entity.type
_entity.pdbx_description
1 polymer ?
#
loop_
_entity_poly.entity_id
_entity_poly.type
_entity_poly.pdbx_seq_one_letter_code
_entity_poly.pdbx_strand_id
1 'polypeptide(L)'
;MKRLQTIKTLLPVIVVLCFFLTNPAHAELVQGTFAQPPWTAFPGDFRFTPAFPDTCSRYDIYVFKRVTGDFDILKVTGQFPHARYFSFNLYDYFYATEFAALADIEIQPDTGHINPFDPDQRREAEDRSYTLYLVKEGVP
;
A
#
# COMPACT_ATOMS: atom_id res chain seq x y z
N MET A 1 -4.57 -56.25 -9.77
CA MET A 1 -3.76 -55.65 -8.68
C MET A 1 -3.12 -54.29 -9.01
N LYS A 2 -3.47 -53.58 -10.11
CA LYS A 2 -2.88 -52.24 -10.43
C LYS A 2 -3.72 -51.03 -9.99
N ARG A 3 -5.01 -51.22 -9.68
CA ARG A 3 -5.97 -50.12 -9.43
C ARG A 3 -5.88 -49.49 -8.03
N LEU A 4 -5.32 -50.21 -7.04
CA LEU A 4 -5.18 -49.72 -5.66
C LEU A 4 -3.91 -48.88 -5.41
N GLN A 5 -2.87 -49.01 -6.26
CA GLN A 5 -1.62 -48.25 -6.10
C GLN A 5 -1.72 -46.81 -6.63
N THR A 6 -2.56 -46.56 -7.63
CA THR A 6 -2.79 -45.24 -8.23
C THR A 6 -3.52 -44.28 -7.27
N ILE A 7 -4.40 -44.80 -6.41
CA ILE A 7 -5.16 -43.98 -5.43
C ILE A 7 -4.26 -43.49 -4.29
N LYS A 8 -3.27 -44.29 -3.87
CA LYS A 8 -2.32 -43.91 -2.80
C LYS A 8 -1.27 -42.89 -3.24
N THR A 9 -1.05 -42.73 -4.55
CA THR A 9 -0.08 -41.78 -5.12
C THR A 9 -0.71 -40.45 -5.53
N LEU A 10 -1.99 -40.42 -5.88
CA LEU A 10 -2.72 -39.16 -6.16
C LEU A 10 -3.11 -38.38 -4.90
N LEU A 11 -3.40 -39.06 -3.78
CA LEU A 11 -3.83 -38.42 -2.54
C LEU A 11 -2.82 -37.40 -1.96
N PRO A 12 -1.51 -37.69 -1.86
CA PRO A 12 -0.55 -36.71 -1.35
C PRO A 12 -0.33 -35.54 -2.32
N VAL A 13 -0.44 -35.78 -3.64
CA VAL A 13 -0.27 -34.72 -4.66
C VAL A 13 -1.43 -33.73 -4.62
N ILE A 14 -2.67 -34.20 -4.44
CA ILE A 14 -3.85 -33.35 -4.29
C ILE A 14 -3.80 -32.54 -2.99
N VAL A 15 -3.35 -33.13 -1.88
CA VAL A 15 -3.22 -32.41 -0.60
C VAL A 15 -2.16 -31.31 -0.68
N VAL A 16 -1.02 -31.54 -1.35
CA VAL A 16 0.02 -30.53 -1.55
C VAL A 16 -0.47 -29.39 -2.46
N LEU A 17 -1.18 -29.70 -3.55
CA LEU A 17 -1.76 -28.68 -4.45
C LEU A 17 -2.85 -27.84 -3.76
N CYS A 18 -3.65 -28.43 -2.86
CA CYS A 18 -4.63 -27.67 -2.07
C CYS A 18 -3.96 -26.72 -1.06
N PHE A 19 -2.82 -27.09 -0.46
CA PHE A 19 -2.08 -26.21 0.47
C PHE A 19 -1.54 -24.94 -0.21
N PHE A 20 -1.15 -25.02 -1.48
CA PHE A 20 -0.69 -23.84 -2.24
C PHE A 20 -1.82 -22.96 -2.78
N LEU A 21 -3.05 -23.47 -2.87
CA LEU A 21 -4.19 -22.73 -3.42
C LEU A 21 -5.05 -22.04 -2.34
N THR A 22 -4.91 -22.41 -1.06
CA THR A 22 -5.74 -21.86 0.03
C THR A 22 -5.01 -20.93 0.97
N ASN A 23 -3.72 -20.67 0.76
CA ASN A 23 -2.98 -19.70 1.56
C ASN A 23 -2.70 -18.49 0.69
N PRO A 24 -3.69 -17.60 0.48
CA PRO A 24 -3.35 -16.29 -0.05
C PRO A 24 -2.37 -15.70 0.95
N ALA A 25 -1.17 -15.34 0.47
CA ALA A 25 -0.20 -14.56 1.22
C ALA A 25 -0.80 -13.18 1.49
N HIS A 26 -1.78 -13.11 2.38
CA HIS A 26 -2.21 -11.87 2.97
C HIS A 26 -1.20 -11.61 4.08
N ALA A 27 -0.49 -10.49 3.98
CA ALA A 27 0.28 -9.96 5.07
C ALA A 27 -0.57 -10.02 6.34
N GLU A 28 -0.03 -10.63 7.40
CA GLU A 28 -0.73 -10.66 8.69
C GLU A 28 -0.89 -9.21 9.15
N LEU A 29 -2.13 -8.80 9.40
CA LEU A 29 -2.41 -7.45 9.90
C LEU A 29 -1.63 -7.23 11.19
N VAL A 30 -0.84 -6.16 11.22
CA VAL A 30 -0.20 -5.72 12.47
C VAL A 30 -1.32 -5.43 13.45
N GLN A 31 -1.30 -5.96 14.67
CA GLN A 31 -2.28 -5.57 15.67
C GLN A 31 -1.88 -4.19 16.23
N GLY A 32 -2.78 -3.21 16.16
CA GLY A 32 -2.55 -1.85 16.66
C GLY A 32 -3.74 -0.93 16.40
N THR A 33 -3.84 0.17 17.15
CA THR A 33 -4.96 1.14 17.07
C THR A 33 -5.16 1.70 15.66
N PHE A 34 -4.09 1.72 14.85
CA PHE A 34 -4.05 2.26 13.48
C PHE A 34 -4.08 1.19 12.37
N ALA A 35 -4.15 -0.09 12.74
CA ALA A 35 -3.93 -1.20 11.83
C ALA A 35 -5.23 -1.91 11.45
N GLN A 36 -6.22 -1.13 10.98
CA GLN A 36 -7.44 -1.65 10.38
C GLN A 36 -7.28 -1.79 8.86
N PRO A 37 -7.77 -2.88 8.24
CA PRO A 37 -7.62 -3.11 6.81
C PRO A 37 -8.59 -2.27 5.95
N PRO A 38 -8.18 -1.84 4.73
CA PRO A 38 -6.81 -1.70 4.24
C PRO A 38 -6.19 -0.32 4.58
N TRP A 39 -6.98 0.68 4.96
CA TRP A 39 -6.52 2.02 5.33
C TRP A 39 -7.36 2.55 6.48
N THR A 40 -6.74 3.22 7.44
CA THR A 40 -7.46 3.95 8.50
C THR A 40 -7.43 5.44 8.21
N ALA A 41 -8.61 6.05 8.04
CA ALA A 41 -8.76 7.47 7.73
C ALA A 41 -8.77 8.34 8.98
N PHE A 42 -8.01 9.44 8.95
CA PHE A 42 -7.93 10.50 9.95
C PHE A 42 -8.24 11.83 9.26
N PRO A 43 -9.52 12.22 9.17
CA PRO A 43 -9.91 13.51 8.62
C PRO A 43 -9.48 14.65 9.56
N GLY A 44 -8.82 15.67 9.00
CA GLY A 44 -8.50 16.91 9.69
C GLY A 44 -9.71 17.83 9.72
N ASP A 45 -10.65 17.57 10.63
CA ASP A 45 -11.88 18.36 10.81
C ASP A 45 -11.89 19.19 12.10
N PHE A 46 -10.89 19.01 12.97
CA PHE A 46 -10.79 19.69 14.25
C PHE A 46 -10.07 21.05 14.14
N ARG A 47 -10.82 22.13 14.29
CA ARG A 47 -10.32 23.51 14.06
C ARG A 47 -9.56 24.14 15.23
N PHE A 48 -9.43 23.45 16.36
CA PHE A 48 -8.91 24.01 17.62
C PHE A 48 -7.64 23.31 18.12
N THR A 49 -6.98 22.51 17.29
CA THR A 49 -5.68 21.90 17.63
C THR A 49 -4.58 22.97 17.60
N PRO A 50 -3.85 23.19 18.72
CA PRO A 50 -2.88 24.29 18.84
C PRO A 50 -1.60 24.12 17.99
N ALA A 51 -1.38 22.94 17.40
CA ALA A 51 -0.40 22.74 16.33
C ALA A 51 -1.16 22.74 14.99
N PHE A 52 -1.02 23.81 14.21
CA PHE A 52 -1.61 23.95 12.88
C PHE A 52 -0.85 23.10 11.84
N PRO A 53 -1.28 21.85 11.65
CA PRO A 53 -1.73 21.52 10.32
C PRO A 53 -3.18 21.06 10.42
N ASP A 54 -3.86 20.90 9.29
CA ASP A 54 -5.00 19.96 9.23
C ASP A 54 -6.38 20.43 9.62
N THR A 55 -6.72 21.68 9.31
CA THR A 55 -8.09 21.93 8.86
C THR A 55 -8.16 21.68 7.36
N CYS A 56 -9.10 20.85 6.91
CA CYS A 56 -9.28 20.46 5.51
C CYS A 56 -8.17 19.57 4.93
N SER A 57 -7.55 18.71 5.75
CA SER A 57 -6.68 17.63 5.28
C SER A 57 -7.29 16.26 5.55
N ARG A 58 -6.67 15.23 4.96
CA ARG A 58 -7.04 13.83 5.16
C ARG A 58 -5.76 13.03 5.18
N TYR A 59 -5.60 12.23 6.24
CA TYR A 59 -4.56 11.21 6.31
C TYR A 59 -5.21 9.84 6.21
N ASP A 60 -4.68 9.00 5.35
CA ASP A 60 -5.03 7.59 5.32
C ASP A 60 -3.76 6.80 5.69
N ILE A 61 -3.84 5.96 6.73
CA ILE A 61 -2.69 5.22 7.26
C ILE A 61 -2.84 3.74 6.94
N TYR A 62 -1.77 3.15 6.41
CA TYR A 62 -1.59 1.71 6.28
C TYR A 62 -0.37 1.27 7.08
N VAL A 63 -0.53 0.21 7.89
CA VAL A 63 0.53 -0.33 8.75
C VAL A 63 0.87 -1.74 8.30
N PHE A 64 2.15 -2.00 8.07
CA PHE A 64 2.67 -3.31 7.68
C PHE A 64 3.93 -3.66 8.47
N LYS A 65 4.19 -4.95 8.69
CA LYS A 65 5.42 -5.44 9.34
C LYS A 65 6.55 -5.51 8.30
N ARG A 66 7.67 -4.84 8.58
CA ARG A 66 8.87 -4.91 7.72
C ARG A 66 9.61 -6.24 7.80
N VAL A 67 9.56 -6.94 8.94
CA VAL A 67 10.53 -7.99 9.32
C VAL A 67 10.02 -9.41 9.09
N THR A 68 8.73 -9.62 8.84
CA THR A 68 8.13 -10.97 8.77
C THR A 68 8.24 -11.67 7.41
N GLY A 69 8.87 -11.05 6.39
CA GLY A 69 8.98 -11.67 5.06
C GLY A 69 7.67 -11.64 4.25
N ASP A 70 6.67 -10.89 4.72
CA ASP A 70 5.35 -10.79 4.09
C ASP A 70 5.33 -9.88 2.85
N PHE A 71 6.37 -9.08 2.62
CA PHE A 71 6.44 -8.19 1.46
C PHE A 71 7.89 -7.94 1.02
N ASP A 72 8.19 -8.22 -0.24
CA ASP A 72 9.38 -7.69 -0.92
C ASP A 72 9.06 -6.35 -1.61
N ILE A 73 7.80 -6.18 -2.04
CA ILE A 73 7.28 -5.02 -2.77
C ILE A 73 5.85 -4.72 -2.31
N LEU A 74 5.57 -3.46 -1.96
CA LEU A 74 4.22 -2.94 -1.75
C LEU A 74 3.86 -2.04 -2.92
N LYS A 75 2.86 -2.47 -3.70
CA LYS A 75 2.31 -1.70 -4.83
C LYS A 75 1.13 -0.85 -4.36
N VAL A 76 1.21 0.46 -4.60
CA VAL A 76 0.12 1.41 -4.33
C VAL A 76 -0.34 1.99 -5.66
N THR A 77 -1.62 1.82 -5.98
CA THR A 77 -2.24 2.41 -7.19
C THR A 77 -3.33 3.38 -6.81
N GLY A 78 -3.46 4.47 -7.55
CA GLY A 78 -4.52 5.43 -7.30
C GLY A 78 -4.65 6.45 -8.41
N GLN A 79 -5.47 7.46 -8.13
CA GLN A 79 -5.54 8.68 -8.93
C GLN A 79 -5.05 9.84 -8.09
N PHE A 80 -4.33 10.79 -8.71
CA PHE A 80 -3.98 12.04 -8.05
C PHE A 80 -5.25 12.72 -7.51
N PRO A 81 -5.28 13.14 -6.23
CA PRO A 81 -6.44 13.77 -5.66
C PRO A 81 -6.61 15.19 -6.19
N HIS A 82 -7.84 15.69 -6.21
CA HIS A 82 -8.10 17.13 -6.38
C HIS A 82 -7.85 17.85 -5.05
N ALA A 83 -6.57 18.01 -4.70
CA ALA A 83 -6.13 18.63 -3.46
C ALA A 83 -5.08 19.72 -3.76
N ARG A 84 -4.84 20.59 -2.77
CA ARG A 84 -3.78 21.60 -2.86
C ARG A 84 -2.38 21.00 -2.66
N TYR A 85 -2.29 19.92 -1.89
CA TYR A 85 -1.08 19.22 -1.53
C TYR A 85 -1.38 17.72 -1.36
N PHE A 86 -0.45 16.87 -1.76
CA PHE A 86 -0.52 15.42 -1.58
C PHE A 86 0.88 14.84 -1.37
N SER A 87 1.01 13.82 -0.51
CA SER A 87 2.29 13.13 -0.30
C SER A 87 2.09 11.72 0.27
N PHE A 88 3.13 10.90 0.08
CA PHE A 88 3.32 9.66 0.80
C PHE A 88 4.46 9.84 1.79
N ASN A 89 4.24 9.43 3.04
CA ASN A 89 5.23 9.54 4.10
C ASN A 89 5.33 8.19 4.81
N LEU A 90 6.55 7.78 5.13
CA LEU A 90 6.83 6.49 5.74
C LEU A 90 7.48 6.69 7.10
N TYR A 91 6.81 6.15 8.12
CA TYR A 91 7.16 6.33 9.52
C TYR A 91 7.50 5.02 10.20
N ASP A 92 8.43 5.06 11.14
CA ASP A 92 8.58 3.99 12.12
C ASP A 92 7.38 4.03 13.07
N TYR A 93 6.64 2.92 13.16
CA TYR A 93 5.41 2.85 13.94
C TYR A 93 5.63 3.09 15.45
N PHE A 94 6.76 2.64 16.00
CA PHE A 94 7.03 2.73 17.43
C PHE A 94 7.61 4.07 17.85
N TYR A 95 8.51 4.62 17.03
CA TYR A 95 9.20 5.87 17.34
C TYR A 95 8.53 7.10 16.74
N ALA A 96 7.54 6.92 15.84
CA ALA A 96 6.88 7.99 15.09
C ALA A 96 7.86 8.88 14.30
N THR A 97 9.05 8.35 13.99
CA THR A 97 10.08 9.02 13.21
C THR A 97 9.87 8.77 11.72
N GLU A 98 9.85 9.84 10.93
CA GLU A 98 9.84 9.76 9.47
C GLU A 98 11.19 9.25 8.96
N PHE A 99 11.18 8.40 7.94
CA PHE A 99 12.41 7.94 7.30
C PHE A 99 12.39 7.99 5.77
N ALA A 100 11.23 8.20 5.15
CA ALA A 100 11.12 8.48 3.71
C ALA A 100 9.85 9.27 3.40
N ALA A 101 9.91 10.09 2.35
CA ALA A 101 8.79 10.86 1.83
C ALA A 101 8.82 10.87 0.30
N LEU A 102 7.65 11.06 -0.29
CA LEU A 102 7.48 11.32 -1.72
C LEU A 102 6.40 12.40 -1.88
N ALA A 103 6.80 13.57 -2.36
CA ALA A 103 5.89 14.68 -2.62
C ALA A 103 5.12 14.49 -3.93
N ASP A 104 3.95 15.12 -4.03
CA ASP A 104 3.09 15.09 -5.21
C ASP A 104 3.82 15.33 -6.54
N ILE A 105 4.68 16.34 -6.61
CA ILE A 105 5.43 16.72 -7.82
C ILE A 105 6.49 15.68 -8.22
N GLU A 106 6.91 14.80 -7.29
CA GLU A 106 7.91 13.77 -7.52
C GLU A 106 7.30 12.47 -8.06
N ILE A 107 5.97 12.32 -7.97
CA ILE A 107 5.26 11.12 -8.41
C ILE A 107 5.14 11.13 -9.93
N GLN A 108 5.67 10.08 -10.56
CA GLN A 108 5.46 9.86 -11.99
C GLN A 108 4.04 9.33 -12.24
N PRO A 109 3.29 9.90 -13.18
CA PRO A 109 2.00 9.36 -13.57
C PRO A 109 2.18 8.05 -14.35
N ASP A 110 1.13 7.23 -14.40
CA ASP A 110 1.08 6.08 -15.29
C ASP A 110 1.22 6.53 -16.76
N THR A 111 1.66 5.62 -17.64
CA THR A 111 1.81 5.96 -19.07
C THR A 111 0.50 6.50 -19.66
N GLY A 112 0.56 7.64 -20.32
CA GLY A 112 -0.60 8.33 -20.89
C GLY A 112 -1.41 9.17 -19.89
N HIS A 113 -1.04 9.18 -18.61
CA HIS A 113 -1.69 9.98 -17.57
C HIS A 113 -0.84 11.21 -17.22
N ILE A 114 -1.46 12.16 -16.53
CA ILE A 114 -0.89 13.45 -16.17
C ILE A 114 -0.77 13.54 -14.65
N ASN A 115 0.37 14.04 -14.17
CA ASN A 115 0.49 14.52 -12.79
C ASN A 115 -0.04 15.97 -12.73
N PRO A 116 -1.19 16.24 -12.09
CA PRO A 116 -1.78 17.58 -12.02
C PRO A 116 -1.04 18.53 -11.06
N PHE A 117 -0.04 18.05 -10.33
CA PHE A 117 0.80 18.84 -9.43
C PHE A 117 2.07 19.38 -10.12
N ASP A 118 2.42 18.85 -11.30
CA ASP A 118 3.43 19.44 -12.17
C ASP A 118 2.94 20.83 -12.64
N PRO A 119 3.70 21.91 -12.39
CA PRO A 119 3.29 23.28 -12.75
C PRO A 119 3.08 23.49 -14.25
N ASP A 120 3.68 22.65 -15.10
CA ASP A 120 3.57 22.74 -16.55
C ASP A 120 2.38 21.93 -17.11
N GLN A 121 1.62 21.24 -16.25
CA GLN A 121 0.51 20.37 -16.63
C GLN A 121 -0.87 20.94 -16.25
N ARG A 122 -1.93 20.37 -16.84
CA ARG A 122 -3.32 20.73 -16.53
C ARG A 122 -3.73 20.14 -15.18
N ARG A 123 -4.06 21.01 -14.22
CA ARG A 123 -4.58 20.62 -12.89
C ARG A 123 -5.89 19.82 -12.92
N GLU A 124 -6.68 20.00 -13.98
CA GLU A 124 -8.00 19.37 -14.16
C GLU A 124 -7.93 18.11 -15.05
N ALA A 125 -6.76 17.51 -15.24
CA ALA A 125 -6.61 16.30 -16.04
C ALA A 125 -7.52 15.16 -15.53
N GLU A 126 -8.25 14.53 -16.46
CA GLU A 126 -9.10 13.38 -16.15
C GLU A 126 -8.26 12.10 -16.00
N ASP A 127 -7.33 11.88 -16.92
CA ASP A 127 -6.37 10.78 -16.89
C ASP A 127 -5.21 11.11 -15.95
N ARG A 128 -5.33 10.73 -14.67
CA ARG A 128 -4.39 11.09 -13.59
C ARG A 128 -4.04 9.93 -12.67
N SER A 129 -3.89 8.74 -13.23
CA SER A 129 -3.54 7.54 -12.47
C SER A 129 -2.04 7.51 -12.17
N TYR A 130 -1.68 6.88 -11.06
CA TYR A 130 -0.30 6.59 -10.70
C TYR A 130 -0.16 5.19 -10.12
N THR A 131 1.06 4.67 -10.25
CA THR A 131 1.50 3.43 -9.61
C THR A 131 2.82 3.68 -8.88
N LEU A 132 2.84 3.40 -7.58
CA LEU A 132 4.02 3.48 -6.73
C LEU A 132 4.42 2.10 -6.23
N TYR A 133 5.71 1.92 -6.02
CA TYR A 133 6.31 0.71 -5.47
C TYR A 133 7.19 1.08 -4.30
N LEU A 134 6.84 0.61 -3.10
CA LEU A 134 7.78 0.57 -1.98
C LEU A 134 8.50 -0.78 -2.05
N VAL A 135 9.78 -0.73 -2.38
CA VAL A 135 10.63 -1.91 -2.57
C VAL A 135 11.63 -1.99 -1.44
N LYS A 136 11.82 -3.20 -0.91
CA LYS A 136 12.91 -3.44 0.05
C LYS A 136 14.26 -3.23 -0.65
N GLU A 137 15.13 -2.44 -0.05
CA GLU A 137 16.47 -2.20 -0.58
C GLU A 137 17.21 -3.53 -0.84
N GLY A 138 17.81 -3.66 -2.02
CA GLY A 138 18.52 -4.87 -2.46
C GLY A 138 17.63 -5.95 -3.09
N VAL A 139 16.32 -5.75 -3.20
CA VAL A 139 15.45 -6.55 -4.07
C VAL A 139 15.50 -5.97 -5.50
N PRO A 140 15.81 -6.76 -6.54
CA PRO A 140 15.89 -6.31 -7.93
C PRO A 140 14.59 -5.75 -8.50
#